data_AF-A0A3N7IX74-F1
#
_entry.id   AF-A0A3N7IX74-F1
#
_cell.length_a   1.000
_cell.length_b   1.000
_cell.length_c   1.000
_cell.angle_alpha   90.00
_cell.angle_beta   90.00
_cell.angle_gamma   90.00
#
_symmetry.space_group_name_H-M   'P 1'
#
loop_
_entity.id
_entity.type
_entity.pdbx_description
1 polymer ?
#
loop_
_entity_poly.entity_id
_entity_poly.type
_entity_poly.pdbx_seq_one_letter_code
_entity_poly.pdbx_strand_id
1 'polypeptide(L)'
;MKKLIIPFLAIVLGTTSCESYLDINQDPNAPSEDNVTADLVFPAAEMNLASSYGNFFRILGGYYSQQYAHSFGTSNYLDYSQFTISATRSSGTYTQLTSRVLKNLEIIREKATESEDWGTYLAATTLRVFTYQALVDAYGETPYT
;
A
#
# COMPACT_ATOMS: atom_id res chain seq x y z
N MET A 1 31.50 -47.77 -33.76
CA MET A 1 31.26 -46.98 -32.53
C MET A 1 30.78 -45.54 -32.79
N LYS A 2 31.19 -44.85 -33.87
CA LYS A 2 30.72 -43.48 -34.19
C LYS A 2 29.26 -43.35 -34.68
N LYS A 3 28.60 -44.44 -35.09
CA LYS A 3 27.25 -44.42 -35.70
C LYS A 3 26.09 -44.22 -34.71
N LEU A 4 26.33 -44.32 -33.40
CA LEU A 4 25.31 -44.13 -32.36
C LEU A 4 25.33 -42.73 -31.71
N ILE A 5 26.31 -41.89 -32.07
CA ILE A 5 26.47 -40.55 -31.46
C ILE A 5 25.34 -39.60 -31.91
N ILE A 6 24.94 -39.68 -33.17
CA ILE A 6 23.92 -38.80 -33.77
C ILE A 6 22.51 -39.04 -33.17
N PRO A 7 21.99 -40.29 -33.09
CA PRO A 7 20.68 -40.51 -32.47
C PRO A 7 20.67 -40.21 -30.97
N PHE A 8 21.79 -40.43 -30.28
CA PHE A 8 21.91 -40.11 -28.85
C PHE A 8 21.87 -38.58 -28.59
N LEU A 9 22.53 -37.79 -29.43
CA LEU A 9 22.52 -36.33 -29.33
C LEU A 9 21.14 -35.73 -29.61
N ALA A 10 20.36 -36.33 -30.52
CA ALA A 10 18.99 -35.90 -30.82
C ALA A 10 18.03 -36.14 -29.64
N ILE A 11 18.22 -37.22 -28.88
CA ILE A 11 17.43 -37.53 -27.68
C ILE A 11 17.76 -36.54 -26.55
N VAL A 12 19.05 -36.19 -26.36
CA VAL A 12 19.49 -35.23 -25.34
C VAL A 12 18.97 -33.81 -25.62
N LEU A 13 18.88 -33.41 -26.89
CA LEU A 13 18.29 -32.12 -27.27
C LEU A 13 16.77 -32.10 -27.10
N GLY A 14 16.09 -33.25 -27.27
CA GLY A 14 14.64 -33.39 -27.12
C GLY A 14 14.13 -33.37 -25.68
N THR A 15 14.99 -33.52 -24.67
CA THR A 15 14.60 -33.44 -23.25
C THR A 15 14.77 -32.04 -22.64
N THR A 16 15.18 -31.04 -23.42
CA THR A 16 15.23 -29.64 -22.96
C THR A 16 13.81 -29.08 -22.95
N SER A 17 13.15 -29.19 -21.80
CA SER A 17 11.84 -28.57 -21.56
C SER A 17 12.01 -27.05 -21.44
N CYS A 18 11.28 -26.29 -22.27
CA CYS A 18 11.15 -24.83 -22.19
C CYS A 18 10.20 -24.39 -21.06
N GLU A 19 10.22 -25.06 -19.90
CA GLU A 19 9.30 -24.77 -18.78
C GLU A 19 9.37 -23.30 -18.35
N SER A 20 10.57 -22.71 -18.30
CA SER A 20 10.74 -21.28 -17.95
C SER A 20 10.31 -20.31 -19.05
N TYR A 21 10.23 -20.73 -20.32
CA TYR A 21 9.76 -19.88 -21.42
C TYR A 21 8.24 -19.69 -21.40
N LEU A 22 7.50 -20.65 -20.85
CA LEU A 22 6.04 -20.58 -20.72
C LEU A 22 5.60 -19.94 -19.40
N ASP A 23 6.53 -19.68 -18.47
CA ASP A 23 6.24 -18.96 -17.21
C ASP A 23 6.20 -17.44 -17.44
N ILE A 24 5.24 -17.01 -18.26
CA ILE A 24 4.98 -15.60 -18.61
C ILE A 24 3.94 -14.95 -17.69
N ASN A 25 3.61 -15.58 -16.57
CA ASN A 25 2.58 -15.09 -15.64
C ASN A 25 3.10 -14.01 -14.68
N GLN A 26 4.32 -13.55 -14.87
CA GLN A 26 4.87 -12.38 -14.19
C GLN A 26 4.59 -11.13 -15.01
N ASP A 27 3.90 -10.14 -14.42
CA ASP A 27 3.64 -8.86 -15.09
C ASP A 27 4.95 -8.10 -15.29
N PRO A 28 5.40 -7.86 -16.54
CA PRO A 28 6.65 -7.16 -16.80
C PRO A 28 6.63 -5.69 -16.35
N ASN A 29 5.47 -5.13 -16.00
CA ASN A 29 5.33 -3.78 -15.48
C ASN A 29 5.31 -3.73 -13.94
N ALA A 30 5.19 -4.87 -13.28
CA ALA A 30 5.26 -4.97 -11.84
C ALA A 30 6.73 -5.18 -11.39
N PRO A 31 7.18 -4.55 -10.30
CA PRO A 31 8.45 -4.89 -9.71
C PRO A 31 8.43 -6.36 -9.25
N SER A 32 9.53 -7.09 -9.48
CA SER A 32 9.70 -8.41 -8.86
C SER A 32 9.73 -8.26 -7.34
N GLU A 33 9.24 -9.27 -6.62
CA GLU A 33 9.16 -9.25 -5.15
C GLU A 33 10.52 -8.99 -4.48
N ASP A 34 11.59 -9.55 -5.07
CA ASP A 34 12.97 -9.34 -4.62
C ASP A 34 13.45 -7.88 -4.71
N ASN A 35 12.87 -7.09 -5.62
CA ASN A 35 13.23 -5.69 -5.82
C ASN A 35 12.41 -4.74 -4.92
N VAL A 36 11.40 -5.25 -4.21
CA VAL A 36 10.63 -4.45 -3.26
C VAL A 36 11.39 -4.41 -1.95
N THR A 37 12.11 -3.32 -1.68
CA THR A 37 12.84 -3.14 -0.42
C THR A 37 12.10 -2.21 0.54
N ALA A 38 12.41 -2.30 1.84
CA ALA A 38 11.76 -1.46 2.85
C ALA A 38 11.94 0.03 2.57
N ASP A 39 13.14 0.46 2.18
CA ASP A 39 13.50 1.85 1.85
C ASP A 39 12.75 2.41 0.62
N LEU A 40 12.35 1.55 -0.32
CA LEU A 40 11.52 1.96 -1.46
C LEU A 40 10.05 2.13 -1.08
N VAL A 41 9.54 1.29 -0.17
CA VAL A 41 8.11 1.26 0.21
C VAL A 41 7.79 2.29 1.31
N PHE A 42 8.75 2.56 2.21
CA PHE A 42 8.55 3.43 3.37
C PHE A 42 8.04 4.83 3.00
N PRO A 43 8.70 5.57 2.08
CA PRO A 43 8.26 6.93 1.76
C PRO A 43 6.85 6.96 1.15
N ALA A 44 6.46 5.90 0.44
CA ALA A 44 5.11 5.79 -0.09
C ALA A 44 4.08 5.60 1.03
N ALA A 45 4.38 4.80 2.06
CA ALA A 45 3.50 4.64 3.22
C ALA A 45 3.32 5.98 3.96
N GLU A 46 4.42 6.68 4.22
CA GLU A 46 4.40 8.00 4.86
C GLU A 46 3.58 9.01 4.06
N MET A 47 3.77 9.06 2.74
CA MET A 47 3.03 10.03 1.94
C MET A 47 1.54 9.73 1.82
N ASN A 48 1.16 8.45 1.76
CA ASN A 48 -0.25 8.07 1.79
C ASN A 48 -0.90 8.45 3.14
N LEU A 49 -0.18 8.26 4.25
CA LEU A 49 -0.64 8.66 5.58
C LEU A 49 -0.77 10.18 5.70
N ALA A 50 0.27 10.92 5.32
CA ALA A 50 0.29 12.37 5.36
C ALA A 50 -0.79 12.98 4.44
N SER A 51 -1.04 12.39 3.27
CA SER A 51 -2.12 12.80 2.37
C SER A 51 -3.50 12.61 3.01
N SER A 52 -3.75 11.46 3.63
CA SER A 52 -5.02 11.19 4.34
C SER A 52 -5.27 12.18 5.48
N TYR A 53 -4.26 12.39 6.33
CA TYR A 53 -4.37 13.23 7.52
C TYR A 53 -4.36 14.73 7.17
N GLY A 54 -3.47 15.13 6.26
CA GLY A 54 -3.26 16.51 5.83
C GLY A 54 -4.30 17.04 4.84
N ASN A 55 -5.07 16.17 4.20
CA ASN A 55 -6.14 16.55 3.29
C ASN A 55 -7.53 16.32 3.91
N PHE A 56 -8.12 15.14 3.73
CA PHE A 56 -9.51 14.89 4.09
C PHE A 56 -9.78 15.10 5.59
N PHE A 57 -8.97 14.52 6.47
CA PHE A 57 -9.16 14.68 7.92
C PHE A 57 -8.88 16.11 8.38
N ARG A 58 -7.87 16.78 7.84
CA ARG A 58 -7.63 18.21 8.11
C ARG A 58 -8.82 19.07 7.73
N ILE A 59 -9.38 18.87 6.53
CA ILE A 59 -10.54 19.64 6.04
C ILE A 59 -11.73 19.37 6.95
N LEU A 60 -12.11 18.10 7.10
CA LEU A 60 -13.25 17.68 7.92
C LEU A 60 -13.13 18.19 9.36
N GLY A 61 -11.99 17.92 10.00
CA GLY A 61 -11.71 18.33 11.37
C GLY A 61 -11.73 19.85 11.54
N GLY A 62 -11.19 20.61 10.59
CA GLY A 62 -11.22 22.07 10.65
C GLY A 62 -12.62 22.68 10.50
N TYR A 63 -13.49 22.10 9.67
CA TYR A 63 -14.90 22.51 9.62
C TYR A 63 -15.64 22.13 10.90
N TYR A 64 -15.45 20.91 11.41
CA TYR A 64 -16.19 20.42 12.57
C TYR A 64 -15.72 21.03 13.90
N SER A 65 -14.45 21.44 13.97
CA SER A 65 -13.91 22.26 15.06
C SER A 65 -14.11 23.76 14.87
N GLN A 66 -14.82 24.18 13.81
CA GLN A 66 -15.14 25.59 13.51
C GLN A 66 -13.90 26.48 13.28
N GLN A 67 -12.77 25.90 12.88
CA GLN A 67 -11.61 26.66 12.38
C GLN A 67 -11.86 27.24 10.98
N TYR A 68 -12.70 26.57 10.19
CA TYR A 68 -13.10 26.99 8.84
C TYR A 68 -14.63 27.12 8.75
N ALA A 69 -15.08 27.95 7.81
CA ALA A 69 -16.46 28.01 7.38
C ALA A 69 -16.52 28.12 5.86
N HIS A 70 -17.65 27.71 5.28
CA HIS A 70 -17.84 27.74 3.84
C HIS A 70 -17.87 29.19 3.30
N SER A 71 -17.17 29.43 2.19
CA SER A 71 -17.18 30.74 1.53
C SER A 71 -18.48 30.95 0.74
N PHE A 72 -19.20 32.01 1.07
CA PHE A 72 -20.42 32.41 0.36
C PHE A 72 -20.19 32.52 -1.16
N GLY A 73 -21.16 32.04 -1.95
CA GLY A 73 -21.10 32.05 -3.42
C GLY A 73 -20.35 30.87 -4.04
N THR A 74 -19.90 29.89 -3.26
CA THR A 74 -19.28 28.65 -3.76
C THR A 74 -20.09 27.42 -3.36
N SER A 75 -19.70 26.22 -3.80
CA SER A 75 -20.38 24.97 -3.43
C SER A 75 -19.46 23.82 -3.03
N ASN A 76 -18.14 23.94 -3.25
CA ASN A 76 -17.17 22.85 -3.10
C ASN A 76 -17.10 22.21 -1.70
N TYR A 77 -17.45 22.97 -0.66
CA TYR A 77 -17.35 22.55 0.75
C TYR A 77 -18.63 22.81 1.55
N LEU A 78 -19.76 23.01 0.86
CA LEU A 78 -21.02 23.32 1.52
C LEU A 78 -21.50 22.18 2.43
N ASP A 79 -21.23 20.94 2.00
CA ASP A 79 -21.52 19.72 2.73
C ASP A 79 -20.82 19.64 4.09
N TYR A 80 -19.56 20.08 4.19
CA TYR A 80 -18.86 20.14 5.48
C TYR A 80 -19.51 21.11 6.46
N SER A 81 -19.95 22.29 6.00
CA SER A 81 -20.62 23.28 6.88
C SER A 81 -22.05 22.90 7.25
N GLN A 82 -22.69 22.05 6.44
CA GLN A 82 -24.03 21.51 6.72
C GLN A 82 -24.01 20.18 7.50
N PHE A 83 -22.81 19.67 7.82
CA PHE A 83 -22.65 18.37 8.47
C PHE A 83 -23.25 17.20 7.68
N THR A 84 -23.20 17.25 6.34
CA THR A 84 -23.77 16.25 5.42
C THR A 84 -22.70 15.36 4.77
N ILE A 85 -21.85 14.74 5.58
CA ILE A 85 -20.78 13.85 5.07
C ILE A 85 -21.35 12.53 4.57
N SER A 86 -20.97 12.18 3.34
CA SER A 86 -21.34 10.91 2.72
C SER A 86 -20.23 9.86 2.86
N ALA A 87 -20.63 8.58 2.85
CA ALA A 87 -19.69 7.46 2.81
C ALA A 87 -18.73 7.56 1.59
N THR A 88 -19.25 7.97 0.43
CA THR A 88 -18.45 8.15 -0.80
C THR A 88 -17.33 9.18 -0.63
N ARG A 89 -17.59 10.28 0.10
CA ARG A 89 -16.57 11.31 0.32
C ARG A 89 -15.48 10.83 1.27
N SER A 90 -15.82 10.00 2.25
CA SER A 90 -14.88 9.46 3.23
C SER A 90 -14.12 8.23 2.75
N SER A 91 -14.68 7.47 1.79
CA SER A 91 -14.18 6.14 1.40
C SER A 91 -12.76 6.16 0.84
N GLY A 92 -12.36 7.23 0.16
CA GLY A 92 -11.00 7.37 -0.37
C GLY A 92 -9.94 7.36 0.73
N THR A 93 -10.17 8.12 1.79
CA THR A 93 -9.26 8.17 2.95
C THR A 93 -9.22 6.85 3.70
N TYR A 94 -10.39 6.24 3.94
CA TYR A 94 -10.46 4.92 4.57
C TYR A 94 -9.67 3.86 3.76
N THR A 95 -9.91 3.79 2.45
CA THR A 95 -9.21 2.87 1.54
C THR A 95 -7.70 3.14 1.51
N GLN A 96 -7.28 4.40 1.54
CA GLN A 96 -5.87 4.75 1.55
C GLN A 96 -5.18 4.31 2.84
N LEU A 97 -5.77 4.59 4.00
CA LEU A 97 -5.21 4.18 5.29
C LEU A 97 -5.18 2.65 5.43
N THR A 98 -6.23 1.95 5.02
CA THR A 98 -6.32 0.49 5.17
C THR A 98 -5.51 -0.26 4.12
N SER A 99 -5.82 -0.07 2.83
CA SER A 99 -5.27 -0.91 1.76
C SER A 99 -3.87 -0.48 1.30
N ARG A 100 -3.45 0.76 1.60
CA ARG A 100 -2.13 1.27 1.21
C ARG A 100 -1.22 1.44 2.41
N VAL A 101 -1.59 2.26 3.39
CA VAL A 101 -0.72 2.58 4.51
C VAL A 101 -0.48 1.35 5.39
N LEU A 102 -1.53 0.75 5.96
CA LEU A 102 -1.37 -0.43 6.84
C LEU A 102 -0.69 -1.59 6.12
N LYS A 103 -1.07 -1.86 4.87
CA LYS A 103 -0.45 -2.94 4.07
C LYS A 103 1.04 -2.70 3.82
N ASN A 104 1.42 -1.50 3.41
CA ASN A 104 2.84 -1.18 3.15
C ASN A 104 3.66 -1.19 4.45
N LEU A 105 3.10 -0.70 5.56
CA LEU A 105 3.76 -0.74 6.86
C LEU A 105 3.98 -2.17 7.35
N GLU A 106 3.10 -3.12 7.02
CA GLU A 106 3.32 -4.53 7.32
C GLU A 106 4.47 -5.11 6.50
N ILE A 107 4.50 -4.86 5.18
CA ILE A 107 5.60 -5.28 4.29
C ILE A 107 6.95 -4.75 4.81
N ILE A 108 6.98 -3.49 5.24
CA ILE A 108 8.19 -2.88 5.82
C ILE A 108 8.61 -3.59 7.10
N ARG A 109 7.65 -3.91 7.99
CA ARG A 109 7.94 -4.64 9.24
C ARG A 109 8.45 -6.04 8.99
N GLU A 110 7.90 -6.76 8.01
CA GLU A 110 8.36 -8.09 7.61
C GLU A 110 9.80 -8.03 7.10
N LYS A 111 10.10 -7.15 6.14
CA LYS A 111 11.45 -6.97 5.58
C LYS A 111 12.47 -6.49 6.62
N ALA A 112 12.06 -5.60 7.51
CA ALA A 112 12.91 -5.15 8.62
C ALA A 112 13.18 -6.26 9.63
N THR A 113 12.24 -7.19 9.83
CA THR A 113 12.43 -8.37 10.69
C THR A 113 13.43 -9.34 10.06
N GLU A 114 13.30 -9.61 8.75
CA GLU A 114 14.21 -10.48 7.99
C GLU A 114 15.66 -9.99 8.00
N SER A 115 15.87 -8.68 8.01
CA SER A 115 17.19 -8.05 8.02
C SER A 115 17.70 -7.64 9.42
N GLU A 116 16.95 -7.93 10.48
CA GLU A 116 17.21 -7.47 11.85
C GLU A 116 17.36 -5.93 11.99
N ASP A 117 16.72 -5.16 11.10
CA ASP A 117 16.66 -3.70 11.17
C ASP A 117 15.55 -3.24 12.13
N TRP A 118 15.86 -3.31 13.42
CA TRP A 118 14.92 -2.96 14.48
C TRP A 118 14.54 -1.46 14.50
N GLY A 119 15.38 -0.59 13.93
CA GLY A 119 15.10 0.84 13.82
C GLY A 119 13.95 1.10 12.86
N THR A 120 14.05 0.54 11.65
CA THR A 120 12.99 0.61 10.63
C THR A 120 11.72 -0.08 11.12
N TYR A 121 11.85 -1.24 11.78
CA TYR A 121 10.71 -1.95 12.38
C TYR A 121 9.94 -1.07 13.38
N LEU A 122 10.64 -0.38 14.28
CA LEU A 122 10.02 0.49 15.28
C LEU A 122 9.34 1.69 14.63
N ALA A 123 9.98 2.31 13.63
CA ALA A 123 9.40 3.43 12.89
C ALA A 123 8.10 3.02 12.18
N ALA A 124 8.12 1.89 11.47
CA ALA A 124 6.93 1.37 10.78
C ALA A 124 5.82 0.99 11.77
N THR A 125 6.16 0.39 12.90
CA THR A 125 5.21 0.05 13.97
C THR A 125 4.54 1.29 14.54
N THR A 126 5.29 2.37 14.75
CA THR A 126 4.76 3.64 15.27
C THR A 126 3.75 4.25 14.30
N LEU A 127 4.07 4.30 13.00
CA LEU A 127 3.14 4.79 11.98
C LEU A 127 1.91 3.89 11.84
N ARG A 128 2.06 2.58 12.05
CA ARG A 128 0.94 1.61 12.00
C ARG A 128 -0.03 1.89 13.15
N VAL A 129 0.47 2.08 14.36
CA VAL A 129 -0.35 2.46 15.53
C VAL A 129 -1.04 3.80 15.32
N PHE A 130 -0.32 4.82 14.82
CA PHE A 130 -0.92 6.11 14.49
C PHE A 130 -2.04 5.98 13.44
N THR A 131 -1.84 5.14 12.43
CA THR A 131 -2.86 4.89 11.40
C THR A 131 -4.12 4.25 11.99
N TYR A 132 -3.97 3.29 12.90
CA TYR A 132 -5.11 2.69 13.60
C TYR A 132 -5.83 3.70 14.50
N GLN A 133 -5.10 4.54 15.24
CA GLN A 133 -5.71 5.60 16.03
C GLN A 133 -6.55 6.54 15.15
N ALA A 134 -6.01 6.96 14.00
CA ALA A 134 -6.74 7.79 13.04
C ALA A 134 -8.01 7.12 12.51
N LEU A 135 -7.97 5.80 12.26
CA LEU A 135 -9.12 5.03 11.82
C LEU A 135 -10.18 4.93 12.92
N VAL A 136 -9.78 4.61 14.15
CA VAL A 136 -10.70 4.46 15.28
C VAL A 136 -11.38 5.78 15.62
N ASP A 137 -10.64 6.88 15.65
CA ASP A 137 -11.21 8.19 15.96
C ASP A 137 -12.21 8.68 14.91
N ALA A 138 -12.00 8.33 13.63
CA ALA A 138 -12.85 8.78 12.53
C ALA A 138 -14.02 7.83 12.22
N TYR A 139 -13.84 6.52 12.40
CA TYR A 139 -14.77 5.49 11.94
C TYR A 139 -15.28 4.56 13.06
N GLY A 140 -14.72 4.63 14.27
CA GLY A 140 -15.06 3.75 15.37
C GLY A 140 -14.39 2.38 15.25
N GLU A 141 -15.15 1.31 15.52
CA GLU A 141 -14.65 -0.06 15.46
C GLU A 141 -13.99 -0.34 14.10
N THR A 142 -12.70 -0.69 14.13
CA THR A 142 -11.88 -0.87 12.94
C THR A 142 -11.29 -2.28 12.93
N PRO A 143 -11.30 -2.99 11.79
CA PRO A 143 -10.68 -4.30 11.69
C PRO A 143 -9.21 -4.27 12.13
N TYR A 144 -8.90 -5.10 13.11
CA TYR A 144 -7.57 -5.28 13.69
C TYR A 144 -7.39 -6.76 14.01
N THR A 145 -6.13 -7.23 13.94
CA THR A 145 -5.69 -8.64 14.06
C THR A 145 -5.97 -9.49 12.83
#